data_AF-A0A2N9NB86-F1
#
_entry.id   AF-A0A2N9NB86-F1
#
_cell.length_a   1.000
_cell.length_b   1.000
_cell.length_c   1.000
_cell.angle_alpha   90.00
_cell.angle_beta   90.00
_cell.angle_gamma   90.00
#
_symmetry.space_group_name_H-M   'P 1'
#
loop_
_entity.id
_entity.type
_entity.pdbx_description
1 polymer ?
#
loop_
_entity_poly.entity_id
_entity_poly.type
_entity_poly.pdbx_seq_one_letter_code
_entity_poly.pdbx_strand_id
1 'polypeptide(L)'
;MSGYLARQQAGGRQNYDLREPVAHGSIIGPLGLSTKSAVTELRRISRACTFSNYRFRITILAMTSRFAQWLRDPLFLLCLTAGLFAFVVQSGELGTSDTAHRLQTTHWLWTSEPQVFPYEYPEFGLHGRGGRLYSWYGIGQSLLMLPSDLLGTWIAHWSVFSDYEDDPAVRSIVVSYLTSILVNVLTALVAFRFLRQLRFGMRESVAGVLALMFCTTQLHYTQNMMENNYILLLTLTGFSFQYEWLRSGSRRALWAGSCALGLNLLTRLTTGMDLIAAGIFVLLVSWFEARGAKGASHISQFGGRAGAPGSPPATLLLRRLIDYCEVAGPVYLFFLALDRLYQFYRFGSLTNTYVTIFAREFRQRDPTLAANFPWSTPFHTGVLGALFQPEKSIFLFDPLLVLAIFLLAWLWKRLTPEVRAYGLTSLLLLLGYVCFYARYTFWSGDFAWGDRYVSTTVELVAFIAVPLLMRYREVLGRAIWRAGWALTAVSLAIQLASLAFWLPLEIYQMETLGHPTFVIALRFKNIVAFALGKMDAWGLITGAMTQDTWDYVHITTWNFLPFLLRRVGVAPGWVVNTAMAIWIAGTMGLAVALVRLRSCLGGVKVAPEGAGDFGDLRYR
;
A
#
# COMPACT_ATOMS: atom_id res chain seq x y z
N MET A 1 -19.09 14.12 19.29
CA MET A 1 -18.12 13.07 18.91
C MET A 1 -17.28 13.50 17.71
N SER A 2 -17.87 13.94 16.59
CA SER A 2 -17.12 14.47 15.43
C SER A 2 -16.11 15.57 15.80
N GLY A 3 -16.55 16.63 16.50
CA GLY A 3 -15.66 17.68 17.04
C GLY A 3 -14.66 17.27 18.14
N TYR A 4 -14.53 15.97 18.47
CA TYR A 4 -13.40 15.43 19.25
C TYR A 4 -12.34 14.78 18.34
N LEU A 5 -12.77 14.14 17.25
CA LEU A 5 -11.86 13.61 16.23
C LEU A 5 -11.20 14.73 15.41
N ALA A 6 -11.93 15.81 15.10
CA ALA A 6 -11.36 17.01 14.47
C ALA A 6 -10.25 17.63 15.34
N ARG A 7 -10.49 17.75 16.66
CA ARG A 7 -9.46 18.23 17.62
C ARG A 7 -8.24 17.31 17.68
N GLN A 8 -8.40 16.02 17.39
CA GLN A 8 -7.30 15.05 17.36
C GLN A 8 -6.37 15.21 16.16
N GLN A 9 -6.71 16.04 15.17
CA GLN A 9 -5.82 16.41 14.06
C GLN A 9 -5.30 17.86 14.19
N ALA A 10 -6.08 18.76 14.80
CA ALA A 10 -5.72 20.17 15.05
C ALA A 10 -4.49 20.41 15.99
N GLY A 11 -3.83 19.36 16.49
CA GLY A 11 -2.62 19.46 17.31
C GLY A 11 -1.34 19.85 16.54
N GLY A 12 -1.41 19.98 15.22
CA GLY A 12 -0.27 20.28 14.34
C GLY A 12 0.21 21.73 14.38
N ARG A 13 0.99 22.10 15.40
CA ARG A 13 1.82 23.32 15.53
C ARG A 13 1.10 24.68 15.35
N GLN A 14 0.94 25.39 16.47
CA GLN A 14 0.93 26.86 16.44
C GLN A 14 2.35 27.40 16.19
N ASN A 15 2.44 28.54 15.49
CA ASN A 15 3.67 29.12 14.94
C ASN A 15 4.83 29.30 15.95
N TYR A 16 6.05 29.01 15.48
CA TYR A 16 7.29 29.43 16.13
C TYR A 16 7.64 30.86 15.74
N ASP A 17 7.12 31.82 16.52
CA ASP A 17 7.64 33.18 16.51
C ASP A 17 8.56 33.35 17.73
N LEU A 18 9.86 33.60 17.52
CA LEU A 18 10.84 34.17 18.49
C LEU A 18 12.29 34.07 17.98
N ARG A 19 12.81 35.16 17.40
CA ARG A 19 14.17 35.69 17.68
C ARG A 19 14.39 37.08 17.07
N GLU A 20 14.83 38.01 17.91
CA GLU A 20 15.21 39.37 17.51
C GLU A 20 16.53 39.43 16.71
N PRO A 21 16.77 40.51 15.93
CA PRO A 21 17.85 40.57 14.96
C PRO A 21 19.19 41.04 15.55
N VAL A 22 20.30 40.57 14.96
CA VAL A 22 21.63 41.17 15.11
C VAL A 22 22.19 41.49 13.73
N ALA A 23 22.71 42.71 13.56
CA ALA A 23 23.02 43.30 12.27
C ALA A 23 24.53 43.40 11.95
N HIS A 24 24.78 43.59 10.64
CA HIS A 24 25.99 44.13 9.98
C HIS A 24 27.21 43.22 9.74
N GLY A 25 27.73 43.32 8.50
CA GLY A 25 28.97 42.68 8.04
C GLY A 25 29.16 42.66 6.51
N SER A 26 28.94 43.76 5.80
CA SER A 26 29.18 43.85 4.34
C SER A 26 30.67 43.97 3.99
N ILE A 27 31.11 43.48 2.81
CA ILE A 27 32.11 44.12 1.90
C ILE A 27 32.45 43.22 0.68
N ILE A 28 32.33 43.80 -0.54
CA ILE A 28 33.18 43.71 -1.78
C ILE A 28 33.84 42.34 -2.13
N GLY A 29 33.89 41.83 -3.37
CA GLY A 29 33.55 42.34 -4.72
C GLY A 29 34.06 41.36 -5.81
N PRO A 30 33.84 41.61 -7.12
CA PRO A 30 33.84 40.55 -8.14
C PRO A 30 35.09 40.47 -9.04
N LEU A 31 35.29 39.32 -9.68
CA LEU A 31 36.17 39.13 -10.84
C LEU A 31 35.55 38.10 -11.81
N GLY A 32 35.45 38.45 -13.09
CA GLY A 32 34.90 37.57 -14.14
C GLY A 32 35.78 37.52 -15.39
N LEU A 33 35.57 36.50 -16.22
CA LEU A 33 36.09 36.24 -17.58
C LEU A 33 35.08 35.23 -18.20
N SER A 34 34.39 35.42 -19.34
CA SER A 34 34.79 35.80 -20.71
C SER A 34 35.71 34.76 -21.38
N THR A 35 35.47 34.16 -22.57
CA THR A 35 34.35 34.15 -23.55
C THR A 35 34.53 33.01 -24.58
N LYS A 36 33.40 32.47 -25.11
CA LYS A 36 33.08 31.96 -26.49
C LYS A 36 34.10 31.29 -27.46
N SER A 37 33.51 30.39 -28.30
CA SER A 37 33.91 29.93 -29.66
C SER A 37 35.00 28.83 -29.79
N ALA A 38 35.09 28.00 -30.85
CA ALA A 38 34.26 27.67 -32.05
C ALA A 38 34.63 26.23 -32.55
N VAL A 39 33.73 25.35 -33.01
CA VAL A 39 33.06 25.17 -34.34
C VAL A 39 33.97 24.75 -35.53
N THR A 40 33.86 23.46 -35.90
CA THR A 40 34.00 22.82 -37.23
C THR A 40 35.34 22.78 -37.97
N GLU A 41 35.75 21.57 -38.38
CA GLU A 41 36.49 21.34 -39.65
C GLU A 41 35.97 20.07 -40.39
N LEU A 42 36.12 20.03 -41.72
CA LEU A 42 35.36 19.17 -42.64
C LEU A 42 36.25 18.43 -43.65
N ARG A 43 35.92 17.14 -43.91
CA ARG A 43 36.06 16.41 -45.19
C ARG A 43 37.37 16.50 -46.00
N ARG A 44 38.04 15.34 -46.14
CA ARG A 44 38.24 14.52 -47.38
C ARG A 44 39.16 13.34 -46.97
N ILE A 45 39.17 12.15 -47.59
CA ILE A 45 39.36 11.84 -49.02
C ILE A 45 38.58 10.57 -49.38
N SER A 46 38.01 10.52 -50.58
CA SER A 46 37.55 9.29 -51.23
C SER A 46 38.54 8.87 -52.32
N ARG A 47 38.80 7.56 -52.43
CA ARG A 47 39.18 6.89 -53.69
C ARG A 47 38.77 5.41 -53.60
N ALA A 48 38.22 4.89 -54.69
CA ALA A 48 37.70 3.54 -54.75
C ALA A 48 38.77 2.55 -55.25
N CYS A 49 38.66 1.29 -54.82
CA CYS A 49 39.21 0.15 -55.54
C CYS A 49 38.26 -1.04 -55.35
N THR A 50 37.60 -1.47 -56.43
CA THR A 50 36.68 -2.61 -56.44
C THR A 50 37.43 -3.87 -56.85
N PHE A 51 37.41 -4.92 -56.03
CA PHE A 51 37.54 -6.28 -56.54
C PHE A 51 36.92 -7.35 -55.62
N SER A 52 36.32 -8.34 -56.28
CA SER A 52 35.94 -9.68 -55.80
C SER A 52 34.80 -9.88 -54.79
N ASN A 53 33.89 -10.77 -55.19
CA ASN A 53 32.76 -11.27 -54.41
C ASN A 53 33.19 -12.17 -53.25
N TYR A 54 32.86 -11.80 -52.01
CA TYR A 54 32.50 -12.77 -50.97
C TYR A 54 31.35 -12.23 -50.12
N ARG A 55 30.29 -13.04 -49.92
CA ARG A 55 29.11 -12.67 -49.14
C ARG A 55 29.42 -12.67 -47.63
N PHE A 56 30.11 -11.66 -47.14
CA PHE A 56 30.04 -11.33 -45.70
C PHE A 56 28.73 -10.59 -45.42
N ARG A 57 27.67 -11.36 -45.13
CA ARG A 57 26.59 -10.84 -44.28
C ARG A 57 27.19 -10.65 -42.89
N ILE A 58 27.75 -9.47 -42.64
CA ILE A 58 27.85 -8.96 -41.27
C ILE A 58 26.41 -8.76 -40.82
N THR A 59 25.84 -9.80 -40.22
CA THR A 59 24.70 -9.62 -39.33
C THR A 59 25.21 -8.70 -38.23
N ILE A 60 24.90 -7.42 -38.34
CA ILE A 60 24.95 -6.52 -37.19
C ILE A 60 23.92 -7.12 -36.24
N LEU A 61 24.42 -7.98 -35.35
CA LEU A 61 23.76 -8.36 -34.12
C LEU A 61 23.63 -7.04 -33.36
N ALA A 62 22.53 -6.34 -33.64
CA ALA A 62 22.20 -5.11 -32.97
C ALA A 62 22.16 -5.48 -31.49
N MET A 63 23.20 -5.08 -30.76
CA MET A 63 23.27 -5.22 -29.33
C MET A 63 22.16 -4.33 -28.80
N THR A 64 20.95 -4.91 -28.69
CA THR A 64 19.82 -4.28 -28.04
C THR A 64 20.34 -3.92 -26.66
N SER A 65 20.51 -2.62 -26.41
CA SER A 65 21.02 -2.16 -25.13
C SER A 65 20.21 -2.82 -24.01
N ARG A 66 20.82 -3.06 -22.85
CA ARG A 66 20.10 -3.69 -21.72
C ARG A 66 18.76 -2.99 -21.43
N PHE A 67 18.74 -1.67 -21.62
CA PHE A 67 17.54 -0.83 -21.62
C PHE A 67 16.45 -1.26 -22.62
N ALA A 68 16.80 -1.52 -23.89
CA ALA A 68 15.87 -2.02 -24.90
C ALA A 68 15.36 -3.45 -24.64
N GLN A 69 16.08 -4.23 -23.81
CA GLN A 69 15.62 -5.53 -23.31
C GLN A 69 14.66 -5.36 -22.12
N TRP A 70 14.98 -4.50 -21.16
CA TRP A 70 14.10 -4.15 -20.04
C TRP A 70 12.75 -3.58 -20.50
N LEU A 71 12.75 -2.71 -21.52
CA LEU A 71 11.51 -2.19 -22.13
C LEU A 71 10.68 -3.23 -22.90
N ARG A 72 11.08 -4.50 -22.91
CA ARG A 72 10.31 -5.65 -23.44
C ARG A 72 9.93 -6.66 -22.36
N ASP A 73 10.46 -6.53 -21.14
CA ASP A 73 10.11 -7.39 -20.02
C ASP A 73 8.82 -6.89 -19.34
N PRO A 74 7.73 -7.70 -19.33
CA PRO A 74 6.50 -7.30 -18.66
C PRO A 74 6.66 -7.14 -17.14
N LEU A 75 7.62 -7.81 -16.49
CA LEU A 75 7.86 -7.65 -15.05
C LEU A 75 8.52 -6.29 -14.76
N PHE A 76 9.61 -5.96 -15.45
CA PHE A 76 10.22 -4.63 -15.37
C PHE A 76 9.21 -3.51 -15.65
N LEU A 77 8.39 -3.64 -16.71
CA LEU A 77 7.37 -2.64 -17.05
C LEU A 77 6.26 -2.54 -15.99
N LEU A 78 5.89 -3.64 -15.32
CA LEU A 78 4.96 -3.63 -14.20
C LEU A 78 5.55 -2.91 -12.97
N CYS A 79 6.81 -3.18 -12.63
CA CYS A 79 7.51 -2.48 -11.54
C CYS A 79 7.69 -0.99 -11.83
N LEU A 80 8.03 -0.64 -13.08
CA LEU A 80 8.10 0.76 -13.54
C LEU A 80 6.73 1.44 -13.45
N THR A 81 5.66 0.74 -13.84
CA THR A 81 4.28 1.21 -13.66
C THR A 81 3.97 1.45 -12.18
N ALA A 82 4.35 0.55 -11.29
CA ALA A 82 4.14 0.70 -9.85
C ALA A 82 4.90 1.89 -9.24
N GLY A 83 6.16 2.09 -9.62
CA GLY A 83 6.95 3.24 -9.17
C GLY A 83 6.41 4.57 -9.71
N LEU A 84 6.11 4.65 -11.02
CA LEU A 84 5.55 5.87 -11.63
C LEU A 84 4.16 6.20 -11.11
N PHE A 85 3.32 5.19 -10.86
CA PHE A 85 2.01 5.39 -10.23
C PHE A 85 2.17 5.95 -8.81
N ALA A 86 2.97 5.30 -7.97
CA ALA A 86 3.22 5.76 -6.60
C ALA A 86 3.86 7.15 -6.53
N PHE A 87 4.61 7.56 -7.57
CA PHE A 87 5.14 8.92 -7.73
C PHE A 87 4.06 9.95 -8.15
N VAL A 88 3.21 9.62 -9.13
CA VAL A 88 2.22 10.56 -9.69
C VAL A 88 1.09 10.87 -8.72
N VAL A 89 0.72 9.94 -7.84
CA VAL A 89 -0.43 10.14 -6.93
C VAL A 89 -0.14 10.96 -5.68
N GLN A 90 1.12 11.27 -5.33
CA GLN A 90 1.42 11.94 -4.06
C GLN A 90 0.99 13.41 -4.01
N SER A 91 0.47 13.82 -2.85
CA SER A 91 0.39 15.22 -2.43
C SER A 91 1.69 15.75 -1.83
N GLY A 92 2.58 14.86 -1.39
CA GLY A 92 3.80 15.20 -0.63
C GLY A 92 3.59 15.21 0.88
N GLU A 93 2.34 15.13 1.34
CA GLU A 93 1.97 14.94 2.74
C GLU A 93 2.07 13.47 3.16
N LEU A 94 1.82 13.20 4.43
CA LEU A 94 1.76 11.85 5.01
C LEU A 94 0.34 11.26 5.01
N GLY A 95 -0.65 12.04 4.57
CA GLY A 95 -2.05 11.67 4.44
C GLY A 95 -2.90 11.82 5.71
N THR A 96 -2.34 11.58 6.91
CA THR A 96 -3.03 11.78 8.21
C THR A 96 -2.09 12.08 9.38
N SER A 97 -2.66 12.66 10.44
CA SER A 97 -2.00 12.80 11.75
C SER A 97 -1.48 11.46 12.31
N ASP A 98 -2.19 10.34 12.11
CA ASP A 98 -1.72 9.00 12.49
C ASP A 98 -0.34 8.67 11.90
N THR A 99 -0.14 8.96 10.61
CA THR A 99 1.16 8.76 9.95
C THR A 99 2.19 9.80 10.38
N ALA A 100 1.78 11.05 10.61
CA ALA A 100 2.67 12.10 11.12
C ALA A 100 3.28 11.73 12.48
N HIS A 101 2.49 11.27 13.45
CA HIS A 101 3.00 10.81 14.74
C HIS A 101 3.87 9.54 14.65
N ARG A 102 3.66 8.70 13.63
CA ARG A 102 4.57 7.58 13.34
C ARG A 102 5.89 8.06 12.76
N LEU A 103 5.90 9.12 11.95
CA LEU A 103 7.12 9.76 11.46
C LEU A 103 7.85 10.52 12.58
N GLN A 104 7.12 11.13 13.53
CA GLN A 104 7.74 11.68 14.74
C GLN A 104 8.32 10.58 15.62
N THR A 105 7.63 9.44 15.74
CA THR A 105 8.19 8.24 16.38
C THR A 105 9.43 7.72 15.64
N THR A 106 9.51 7.83 14.31
CA THR A 106 10.74 7.55 13.54
C THR A 106 11.86 8.51 13.90
N HIS A 107 11.58 9.80 14.00
CA HIS A 107 12.58 10.82 14.34
C HIS A 107 13.21 10.58 15.72
N TRP A 108 12.35 10.28 16.71
CA TRP A 108 12.76 9.93 18.06
C TRP A 108 13.71 8.72 18.12
N LEU A 109 13.73 7.82 17.13
CA LEU A 109 14.65 6.68 17.11
C LEU A 109 16.13 7.10 16.95
N TRP A 110 16.41 8.30 16.44
CA TRP A 110 17.77 8.74 16.11
C TRP A 110 18.10 10.18 16.55
N THR A 111 17.15 10.90 17.16
CA THR A 111 17.31 12.27 17.65
C THR A 111 16.97 12.38 19.15
N SER A 112 17.10 13.58 19.71
CA SER A 112 16.66 13.91 21.08
C SER A 112 15.20 14.42 21.17
N GLU A 113 14.49 14.56 20.05
CA GLU A 113 13.08 14.97 20.05
C GLU A 113 12.17 13.90 20.65
N PRO A 114 11.05 14.25 21.31
CA PRO A 114 10.12 13.27 21.88
C PRO A 114 9.28 12.58 20.79
N GLN A 115 8.70 11.41 21.12
CA GLN A 115 7.71 10.74 20.25
C GLN A 115 6.39 11.53 20.12
N VAL A 116 6.05 12.31 21.15
CA VAL A 116 4.86 13.15 21.28
C VAL A 116 5.28 14.39 22.07
N PHE A 117 5.00 15.57 21.54
CA PHE A 117 5.29 16.84 22.18
C PHE A 117 4.28 17.16 23.30
N PRO A 118 4.66 17.89 24.36
CA PRO A 118 3.75 18.19 25.46
C PRO A 118 2.47 18.95 25.08
N TYR A 119 2.50 19.74 23.99
CA TYR A 119 1.36 20.51 23.51
C TYR A 119 0.34 19.67 22.72
N GLU A 120 0.69 18.44 22.33
CA GLU A 120 -0.22 17.52 21.62
C GLU A 120 -1.16 16.78 22.60
N TYR A 121 -0.98 16.97 23.91
CA TYR A 121 -1.78 16.35 24.96
C TYR A 121 -2.84 17.33 25.49
N PRO A 122 -4.10 16.91 25.74
CA PRO A 122 -4.60 15.53 25.83
C PRO A 122 -5.02 14.85 24.51
N GLU A 123 -5.00 15.55 23.38
CA GLU A 123 -5.52 15.08 22.09
C GLU A 123 -4.82 13.79 21.62
N PHE A 124 -3.50 13.76 21.70
CA PHE A 124 -2.64 12.63 21.32
C PHE A 124 -1.68 12.20 22.43
N GLY A 125 -1.28 10.92 22.39
CA GLY A 125 -0.28 10.34 23.29
C GLY A 125 -0.82 9.79 24.61
N LEU A 126 0.01 8.99 25.27
CA LEU A 126 -0.28 8.32 26.54
C LEU A 126 0.86 8.50 27.53
N HIS A 127 0.53 8.57 28.82
CA HIS A 127 1.53 8.63 29.87
C HIS A 127 2.19 7.26 30.07
N GLY A 128 3.51 7.23 29.85
CA GLY A 128 4.34 6.06 30.05
C GLY A 128 5.32 6.19 31.21
N ARG A 129 6.39 5.40 31.12
CA ARG A 129 7.45 5.29 32.12
C ARG A 129 8.13 6.65 32.33
N GLY A 130 8.18 7.08 33.60
CA GLY A 130 8.74 8.37 33.99
C GLY A 130 7.88 9.58 33.61
N GLY A 131 6.57 9.40 33.39
CA GLY A 131 5.63 10.48 33.06
C GLY A 131 5.77 11.03 31.64
N ARG A 132 6.65 10.46 30.81
CA ARG A 132 6.82 10.86 29.41
C ARG A 132 5.62 10.44 28.56
N LEU A 133 5.28 11.29 27.59
CA LEU A 133 4.30 10.96 26.56
C LEU A 133 4.92 10.08 25.49
N TYR A 134 4.17 9.05 25.06
CA TYR A 134 4.54 8.18 23.95
C TYR A 134 3.37 8.01 22.99
N SER A 135 3.68 7.74 21.71
CA SER A 135 2.65 7.40 20.74
C SER A 135 2.03 6.04 21.07
N TRP A 136 0.81 5.78 20.62
CA TRP A 136 0.13 4.49 20.83
C TRP A 136 0.39 3.45 19.73
N TYR A 137 1.18 3.78 18.70
CA TYR A 137 1.39 2.89 17.55
C TYR A 137 2.43 1.78 17.82
N GLY A 138 2.48 0.80 16.91
CA GLY A 138 3.59 -0.13 16.81
C GLY A 138 4.79 0.50 16.08
N ILE A 139 6.00 0.00 16.35
CA ILE A 139 7.25 0.54 15.79
C ILE A 139 7.45 0.19 14.30
N GLY A 140 6.70 -0.77 13.76
CA GLY A 140 6.96 -1.39 12.45
C GLY A 140 6.95 -0.44 11.27
N GLN A 141 5.96 0.47 11.17
CA GLN A 141 5.93 1.50 10.13
C GLN A 141 7.01 2.57 10.38
N SER A 142 7.33 2.88 11.64
CA SER A 142 8.39 3.84 11.95
C SER A 142 9.77 3.34 11.53
N LEU A 143 10.04 2.03 11.65
CA LEU A 143 11.26 1.39 11.13
C LEU A 143 11.33 1.43 9.59
N LEU A 144 10.19 1.25 8.90
CA LEU A 144 10.12 1.36 7.44
C LEU A 144 10.49 2.77 6.96
N MET A 145 10.01 3.82 7.65
CA MET A 145 10.26 5.21 7.25
C MET A 145 11.67 5.71 7.59
N LEU A 146 12.40 5.05 8.50
CA LEU A 146 13.69 5.52 9.03
C LEU A 146 14.74 5.91 7.97
N PRO A 147 14.98 5.13 6.88
CA PRO A 147 15.95 5.53 5.86
C PRO A 147 15.54 6.81 5.11
N SER A 148 14.23 6.96 4.86
CA SER A 148 13.66 8.12 4.18
C SER A 148 13.56 9.34 5.10
N ASP A 149 13.39 9.13 6.41
CA ASP A 149 13.37 10.18 7.43
C ASP A 149 14.74 10.84 7.61
N LEU A 150 15.79 10.01 7.70
CA LEU A 150 17.19 10.46 7.73
C LEU A 150 17.52 11.30 6.48
N LEU A 151 17.16 10.79 5.29
CA LEU A 151 17.42 11.46 4.03
C LEU A 151 16.58 12.75 3.86
N GLY A 152 15.29 12.70 4.21
CA GLY A 152 14.37 13.84 4.13
C GLY A 152 14.76 14.95 5.10
N THR A 153 15.20 14.60 6.31
CA THR A 153 15.75 15.56 7.27
C THR A 153 17.04 16.19 6.74
N TRP A 154 17.97 15.40 6.20
CA TRP A 154 19.22 15.94 5.63
C TRP A 154 18.97 16.87 4.44
N ILE A 155 18.03 16.55 3.55
CA ILE A 155 17.65 17.42 2.41
C ILE A 155 16.98 18.70 2.91
N ALA A 156 16.11 18.63 3.93
CA ALA A 156 15.44 19.81 4.49
C ALA A 156 16.42 20.85 5.08
N HIS A 157 17.63 20.45 5.49
CA HIS A 157 18.68 21.36 5.98
C HIS A 157 19.53 22.00 4.87
N TRP A 158 19.24 21.76 3.59
CA TRP A 158 19.96 22.44 2.50
C TRP A 158 19.57 23.92 2.43
N SER A 159 20.53 24.80 2.16
CA SER A 159 20.32 26.27 2.11
C SER A 159 19.30 26.75 1.08
N VAL A 160 18.90 25.92 0.12
CA VAL A 160 17.81 26.23 -0.82
C VAL A 160 16.41 26.13 -0.18
N PHE A 161 16.31 25.54 1.01
CA PHE A 161 15.07 25.37 1.77
C PHE A 161 15.09 26.11 3.12
N SER A 162 16.11 26.93 3.42
CA SER A 162 16.22 27.63 4.72
C SER A 162 15.03 28.52 5.06
N ASP A 163 14.35 29.02 4.02
CA ASP A 163 13.26 29.98 4.12
C ASP A 163 11.90 29.30 3.84
N TYR A 164 11.84 27.95 3.88
CA TYR A 164 10.64 27.15 3.63
C TYR A 164 10.37 26.19 4.80
N GLU A 165 9.50 26.62 5.72
CA GLU A 165 9.05 25.82 6.87
C GLU A 165 7.60 25.31 6.72
N ASP A 166 6.95 25.65 5.59
CA ASP A 166 5.54 25.37 5.30
C ASP A 166 5.26 23.97 4.74
N ASP A 167 3.98 23.62 4.72
CA ASP A 167 3.48 22.30 4.33
C ASP A 167 3.13 22.24 2.81
N PRO A 168 3.34 21.10 2.11
CA PRO A 168 3.99 19.87 2.55
C PRO A 168 5.47 20.11 2.87
N ALA A 169 5.88 19.78 4.09
CA ALA A 169 7.26 19.98 4.53
C ALA A 169 8.23 19.13 3.69
N VAL A 170 9.45 19.64 3.40
CA VAL A 170 10.45 18.94 2.56
C VAL A 170 10.73 17.51 3.04
N ARG A 171 10.80 17.32 4.36
CA ARG A 171 10.93 16.00 5.02
C ARG A 171 9.74 15.09 4.69
N SER A 172 8.50 15.58 4.79
CA SER A 172 7.27 14.86 4.44
C SER A 172 7.23 14.47 2.97
N ILE A 173 7.65 15.36 2.06
CA ILE A 173 7.72 15.08 0.61
C ILE A 173 8.71 13.93 0.35
N VAL A 174 9.93 14.00 0.90
CA VAL A 174 10.92 12.94 0.69
C VAL A 174 10.46 11.60 1.27
N VAL A 175 9.87 11.61 2.47
CA VAL A 175 9.38 10.40 3.14
C VAL A 175 8.21 9.76 2.40
N SER A 176 7.19 10.54 2.04
CA SER A 176 5.98 10.04 1.36
C SER A 176 6.30 9.44 -0.01
N TYR A 177 7.10 10.13 -0.83
CA TYR A 177 7.50 9.64 -2.14
C TYR A 177 8.35 8.37 -2.05
N LEU A 178 9.45 8.38 -1.28
CA LEU A 178 10.39 7.24 -1.26
C LEU A 178 9.76 5.99 -0.63
N THR A 179 9.04 6.15 0.48
CA THR A 179 8.42 5.02 1.18
C THR A 179 7.30 4.41 0.34
N SER A 180 6.41 5.22 -0.25
CA SER A 180 5.29 4.72 -1.06
C SER A 180 5.76 4.07 -2.36
N ILE A 181 6.79 4.62 -3.02
CA ILE A 181 7.41 3.97 -4.20
C ILE A 181 8.01 2.61 -3.82
N LEU A 182 8.76 2.53 -2.72
CA LEU A 182 9.35 1.27 -2.25
C LEU A 182 8.28 0.22 -1.94
N VAL A 183 7.28 0.56 -1.11
CA VAL A 183 6.21 -0.35 -0.72
C VAL A 183 5.42 -0.81 -1.95
N ASN A 184 5.06 0.09 -2.86
CA ASN A 184 4.23 -0.29 -4.00
C ASN A 184 4.99 -1.13 -5.04
N VAL A 185 6.27 -0.87 -5.30
CA VAL A 185 7.09 -1.71 -6.20
C VAL A 185 7.30 -3.10 -5.61
N LEU A 186 7.59 -3.20 -4.30
CA LEU A 186 7.72 -4.50 -3.62
C LEU A 186 6.38 -5.26 -3.60
N THR A 187 5.26 -4.55 -3.40
CA THR A 187 3.91 -5.13 -3.45
C THR A 187 3.62 -5.70 -4.84
N ALA A 188 3.88 -4.93 -5.91
CA ALA A 188 3.72 -5.40 -7.28
C ALA A 188 4.58 -6.64 -7.60
N LEU A 189 5.84 -6.67 -7.13
CA LEU A 189 6.74 -7.82 -7.29
C LEU A 189 6.21 -9.07 -6.60
N VAL A 190 5.83 -8.97 -5.32
CA VAL A 190 5.40 -10.15 -4.55
C VAL A 190 4.00 -10.61 -4.95
N ALA A 191 3.11 -9.68 -5.29
CA ALA A 191 1.80 -9.99 -5.84
C ALA A 191 1.94 -10.72 -7.19
N PHE A 192 2.78 -10.24 -8.11
CA PHE A 192 3.06 -10.92 -9.37
C PHE A 192 3.62 -12.34 -9.12
N ARG A 193 4.64 -12.47 -8.24
CA ARG A 193 5.22 -13.76 -7.84
C ARG A 193 4.14 -14.71 -7.32
N PHE A 194 3.25 -14.24 -6.44
CA PHE A 194 2.25 -15.05 -5.79
C PHE A 194 1.14 -15.51 -6.76
N LEU A 195 0.68 -14.66 -7.68
CA LEU A 195 -0.25 -15.09 -8.74
C LEU A 195 0.37 -16.16 -9.66
N ARG A 196 1.67 -16.05 -9.96
CA ARG A 196 2.40 -17.08 -10.72
C ARG A 196 2.53 -18.39 -9.93
N GLN A 197 2.75 -18.32 -8.61
CA GLN A 197 2.74 -19.47 -7.69
C GLN A 197 1.35 -20.13 -7.57
N LEU A 198 0.27 -19.35 -7.64
CA LEU A 198 -1.13 -19.81 -7.75
C LEU A 198 -1.51 -20.28 -9.17
N ARG A 199 -0.52 -20.48 -10.05
CA ARG A 199 -0.66 -21.02 -11.42
C ARG A 199 -1.49 -20.15 -12.37
N PHE A 200 -1.59 -18.84 -12.15
CA PHE A 200 -2.15 -17.91 -13.14
C PHE A 200 -1.12 -17.60 -14.25
N GLY A 201 -1.60 -17.40 -15.48
CA GLY A 201 -0.77 -17.05 -16.65
C GLY A 201 -0.16 -15.65 -16.56
N MET A 202 0.90 -15.37 -17.33
CA MET A 202 1.58 -14.05 -17.34
C MET A 202 0.60 -12.87 -17.45
N ARG A 203 -0.34 -12.92 -18.39
CA ARG A 203 -1.36 -11.88 -18.61
C ARG A 203 -2.33 -11.73 -17.41
N GLU A 204 -2.74 -12.84 -16.82
CA GLU A 204 -3.63 -12.88 -15.66
C GLU A 204 -2.93 -12.32 -14.42
N SER A 205 -1.66 -12.67 -14.20
CA SER A 205 -0.84 -12.15 -13.11
C SER A 205 -0.62 -10.64 -13.23
N VAL A 206 -0.23 -10.14 -14.41
CA VAL A 206 -0.07 -8.68 -14.60
C VAL A 206 -1.42 -7.95 -14.42
N ALA A 207 -2.51 -8.47 -14.99
CA ALA A 207 -3.83 -7.85 -14.85
C ALA A 207 -4.34 -7.88 -13.39
N GLY A 208 -4.04 -8.92 -12.61
CA GLY A 208 -4.36 -8.97 -11.18
C GLY A 208 -3.59 -7.95 -10.35
N VAL A 209 -2.29 -7.76 -10.62
CA VAL A 209 -1.50 -6.73 -9.93
C VAL A 209 -1.98 -5.32 -10.31
N LEU A 210 -2.29 -5.07 -11.59
CA LEU A 210 -2.89 -3.79 -12.00
C LEU A 210 -4.28 -3.60 -11.37
N ALA A 211 -5.09 -4.64 -11.24
CA ALA A 211 -6.39 -4.55 -10.57
C ALA A 211 -6.26 -4.24 -9.08
N LEU A 212 -5.29 -4.84 -8.39
CA LEU A 212 -4.97 -4.49 -7.00
C LEU A 212 -4.56 -3.00 -6.90
N MET A 213 -3.56 -2.58 -7.69
CA MET A 213 -3.02 -1.22 -7.63
C MET A 213 -3.99 -0.10 -8.04
N PHE A 214 -4.94 -0.36 -8.93
CA PHE A 214 -5.80 0.67 -9.51
C PHE A 214 -7.29 0.53 -9.22
N CYS A 215 -7.74 -0.65 -8.78
CA CYS A 215 -9.18 -0.96 -8.61
C CYS A 215 -9.55 -1.37 -7.18
N THR A 216 -8.62 -1.38 -6.23
CA THR A 216 -8.91 -1.51 -4.79
C THR A 216 -8.33 -0.32 -4.00
N THR A 217 -8.71 -0.22 -2.72
CA THR A 217 -8.28 0.81 -1.77
C THR A 217 -6.76 0.95 -1.61
N GLN A 218 -5.97 -0.02 -2.10
CA GLN A 218 -4.51 0.08 -2.24
C GLN A 218 -4.10 1.37 -2.97
N LEU A 219 -4.90 1.83 -3.94
CA LEU A 219 -4.68 3.08 -4.64
C LEU A 219 -4.76 4.30 -3.71
N HIS A 220 -5.82 4.41 -2.91
CA HIS A 220 -5.97 5.50 -1.95
C HIS A 220 -4.82 5.48 -0.94
N TYR A 221 -4.51 4.30 -0.38
CA TYR A 221 -3.43 4.13 0.60
C TYR A 221 -2.01 4.20 -0.03
N THR A 222 -1.90 4.42 -1.34
CA THR A 222 -0.62 4.80 -1.98
C THR A 222 -0.39 6.31 -1.88
N GLN A 223 -1.45 7.14 -1.98
CA GLN A 223 -1.38 8.59 -1.73
C GLN A 223 -1.43 8.91 -0.23
N ASN A 224 -2.24 8.16 0.53
CA ASN A 224 -2.39 8.31 1.97
C ASN A 224 -1.60 7.21 2.69
N MET A 225 -0.41 7.54 3.19
CA MET A 225 0.59 6.58 3.64
C MET A 225 0.30 5.99 5.04
N MET A 226 -0.93 5.52 5.28
CA MET A 226 -1.26 4.68 6.43
C MET A 226 -0.57 3.30 6.36
N GLU A 227 -0.67 2.52 7.42
CA GLU A 227 -0.03 1.21 7.54
C GLU A 227 -0.54 0.16 6.53
N ASN A 228 -1.72 0.37 5.94
CA ASN A 228 -2.48 -0.59 5.13
C ASN A 228 -1.65 -1.27 4.03
N ASN A 229 -1.01 -0.49 3.17
CA ASN A 229 -0.22 -1.03 2.05
C ASN A 229 1.05 -1.77 2.53
N TYR A 230 1.57 -1.41 3.70
CA TYR A 230 2.71 -2.11 4.30
C TYR A 230 2.29 -3.44 4.94
N ILE A 231 1.12 -3.49 5.60
CA ILE A 231 0.51 -4.73 6.08
C ILE A 231 0.24 -5.68 4.90
N LEU A 232 -0.35 -5.17 3.81
CA LEU A 232 -0.61 -5.94 2.58
C LEU A 232 0.67 -6.56 2.01
N LEU A 233 1.72 -5.75 1.88
CA LEU A 233 3.04 -6.20 1.41
C LEU A 233 3.58 -7.35 2.26
N LEU A 234 3.60 -7.18 3.59
CA LEU A 234 4.16 -8.18 4.50
C LEU A 234 3.33 -9.47 4.55
N THR A 235 2.01 -9.36 4.49
CA THR A 235 1.11 -10.53 4.48
C THR A 235 1.16 -11.30 3.17
N LEU A 236 1.17 -10.63 2.00
CA LEU A 236 1.40 -11.28 0.70
C LEU A 236 2.79 -11.93 0.64
N THR A 237 3.81 -11.30 1.22
CA THR A 237 5.17 -11.87 1.34
C THR A 237 5.17 -13.13 2.20
N GLY A 238 4.52 -13.09 3.36
CA GLY A 238 4.29 -14.26 4.21
C GLY A 238 3.65 -15.42 3.45
N PHE A 239 2.53 -15.16 2.77
CA PHE A 239 1.79 -16.17 2.01
C PHE A 239 2.63 -16.76 0.86
N SER A 240 3.33 -15.91 0.09
CA SER A 240 4.16 -16.33 -1.05
C SER A 240 5.32 -17.24 -0.64
N PHE A 241 6.03 -16.88 0.43
CA PHE A 241 7.21 -17.61 0.88
C PHE A 241 6.88 -18.83 1.77
N GLN A 242 5.81 -18.81 2.57
CA GLN A 242 5.33 -20.01 3.24
C GLN A 242 4.80 -21.05 2.25
N TYR A 243 4.10 -20.62 1.19
CA TYR A 243 3.68 -21.53 0.12
C TYR A 243 4.88 -22.09 -0.65
N GLU A 244 5.91 -21.29 -0.92
CA GLU A 244 7.16 -21.78 -1.50
C GLU A 244 7.83 -22.84 -0.62
N TRP A 245 7.89 -22.65 0.70
CA TRP A 245 8.35 -23.68 1.64
C TRP A 245 7.50 -24.95 1.53
N LEU A 246 6.16 -24.84 1.51
CA LEU A 246 5.27 -25.99 1.39
C LEU A 246 5.51 -26.79 0.09
N ARG A 247 5.95 -26.12 -0.98
CA ARG A 247 6.30 -26.72 -2.27
C ARG A 247 7.71 -27.30 -2.37
N SER A 248 8.68 -26.71 -1.69
CA SER A 248 10.12 -26.97 -1.90
C SER A 248 10.85 -27.56 -0.69
N GLY A 249 10.26 -27.48 0.51
CA GLY A 249 10.96 -27.71 1.78
C GLY A 249 11.99 -26.64 2.15
N SER A 250 12.09 -25.53 1.40
CA SER A 250 13.12 -24.50 1.59
C SER A 250 12.99 -23.80 2.95
N ARG A 251 13.87 -24.15 3.90
CA ARG A 251 13.98 -23.47 5.20
C ARG A 251 14.26 -21.96 5.04
N ARG A 252 14.94 -21.54 3.97
CA ARG A 252 15.19 -20.12 3.64
C ARG A 252 13.89 -19.40 3.27
N ALA A 253 13.01 -20.03 2.48
CA ALA A 253 11.72 -19.45 2.15
C ALA A 253 10.85 -19.34 3.40
N LEU A 254 10.77 -20.39 4.23
CA LEU A 254 10.03 -20.32 5.49
C LEU A 254 10.55 -19.23 6.42
N TRP A 255 11.87 -19.09 6.56
CA TRP A 255 12.48 -18.02 7.34
C TRP A 255 12.09 -16.64 6.82
N ALA A 256 12.20 -16.39 5.51
CA ALA A 256 11.83 -15.12 4.89
C ALA A 256 10.34 -14.78 5.07
N GLY A 257 9.45 -15.74 4.84
CA GLY A 257 8.00 -15.58 5.06
C GLY A 257 7.63 -15.36 6.53
N SER A 258 8.32 -16.04 7.45
CA SER A 258 8.14 -15.84 8.89
C SER A 258 8.67 -14.48 9.35
N CYS A 259 9.78 -14.00 8.79
CA CYS A 259 10.31 -12.67 9.06
C CYS A 259 9.36 -11.57 8.57
N ALA A 260 8.72 -11.74 7.40
CA ALA A 260 7.74 -10.78 6.91
C ALA A 260 6.50 -10.69 7.83
N LEU A 261 5.94 -11.83 8.23
CA LEU A 261 4.78 -11.87 9.14
C LEU A 261 5.14 -11.41 10.56
N GLY A 262 6.33 -11.75 11.05
CA GLY A 262 6.85 -11.28 12.34
C GLY A 262 7.07 -9.77 12.36
N LEU A 263 7.66 -9.21 11.29
CA LEU A 263 7.79 -7.76 11.12
C LEU A 263 6.40 -7.07 11.08
N ASN A 264 5.39 -7.75 10.54
CA ASN A 264 4.02 -7.22 10.50
C ASN A 264 3.43 -7.03 11.91
N LEU A 265 3.74 -7.94 12.85
CA LEU A 265 3.35 -7.81 14.27
C LEU A 265 3.84 -6.49 14.89
N LEU A 266 5.00 -5.99 14.46
CA LEU A 266 5.55 -4.72 14.93
C LEU A 266 4.74 -3.52 14.39
N THR A 267 4.07 -3.66 13.25
CA THR A 267 3.23 -2.63 12.65
C THR A 267 1.91 -2.52 13.40
N ARG A 268 1.21 -3.65 13.62
CA ARG A 268 -0.10 -3.66 14.29
C ARG A 268 -0.39 -5.01 14.96
N LEU A 269 -0.81 -4.98 16.23
CA LEU A 269 -1.07 -6.20 17.02
C LEU A 269 -2.08 -7.17 16.37
N THR A 270 -3.01 -6.67 15.58
CA THR A 270 -4.01 -7.50 14.88
C THR A 270 -3.45 -8.37 13.78
N THR A 271 -2.24 -8.09 13.27
CA THR A 271 -1.61 -8.94 12.24
C THR A 271 -1.13 -10.28 12.78
N GLY A 272 -1.33 -10.55 14.08
CA GLY A 272 -1.37 -11.92 14.61
C GLY A 272 -2.41 -12.79 13.90
N MET A 273 -3.53 -12.20 13.43
CA MET A 273 -4.50 -12.89 12.58
C MET A 273 -3.92 -13.24 11.21
N ASP A 274 -3.09 -12.39 10.61
CA ASP A 274 -2.41 -12.63 9.32
C ASP A 274 -1.41 -13.79 9.42
N LEU A 275 -0.68 -13.87 10.54
CA LEU A 275 0.21 -14.99 10.86
C LEU A 275 -0.56 -16.31 10.99
N ILE A 276 -1.69 -16.29 11.71
CA ILE A 276 -2.60 -17.44 11.82
C ILE A 276 -3.16 -17.83 10.44
N ALA A 277 -3.55 -16.84 9.63
CA ALA A 277 -4.08 -17.06 8.29
C ALA A 277 -3.05 -17.69 7.33
N ALA A 278 -1.77 -17.30 7.39
CA ALA A 278 -0.71 -17.95 6.64
C ALA A 278 -0.57 -19.44 7.01
N GLY A 279 -0.63 -19.76 8.31
CA GLY A 279 -0.69 -21.14 8.78
C GLY A 279 -1.92 -21.91 8.28
N ILE A 280 -3.11 -21.30 8.34
CA ILE A 280 -4.36 -21.87 7.80
C ILE A 280 -4.24 -22.11 6.29
N PHE A 281 -3.63 -21.19 5.53
CA PHE A 281 -3.41 -21.34 4.08
C PHE A 281 -2.56 -22.57 3.76
N VAL A 282 -1.42 -22.73 4.44
CA VAL A 282 -0.54 -23.90 4.30
C VAL A 282 -1.27 -25.22 4.61
N LEU A 283 -2.09 -25.23 5.67
CA LEU A 283 -2.91 -26.39 6.05
C LEU A 283 -4.01 -26.67 5.00
N LEU A 284 -4.71 -25.65 4.52
CA LEU A 284 -5.77 -25.78 3.52
C LEU A 284 -5.25 -26.24 2.16
N VAL A 285 -4.08 -25.76 1.70
CA VAL A 285 -3.44 -26.29 0.48
C VAL A 285 -3.21 -27.79 0.63
N SER A 286 -2.57 -28.20 1.72
CA SER A 286 -2.27 -29.61 2.01
C SER A 286 -3.54 -30.47 2.07
N TRP A 287 -4.62 -29.94 2.64
CA TRP A 287 -5.92 -30.62 2.75
C TRP A 287 -6.66 -30.75 1.41
N PHE A 288 -6.73 -29.68 0.61
CA PHE A 288 -7.38 -29.73 -0.70
C PHE A 288 -6.64 -30.64 -1.68
N GLU A 289 -5.32 -30.72 -1.62
CA GLU A 289 -4.53 -31.65 -2.44
C GLU A 289 -4.76 -33.11 -2.05
N ALA A 290 -4.73 -33.42 -0.75
CA ALA A 290 -5.04 -34.77 -0.26
C ALA A 290 -6.47 -35.24 -0.62
N ARG A 291 -7.42 -34.31 -0.79
CA ARG A 291 -8.77 -34.60 -1.30
C ARG A 291 -8.81 -34.73 -2.83
N GLY A 292 -8.07 -33.89 -3.57
CA GLY A 292 -7.99 -33.95 -5.02
C GLY A 292 -7.35 -35.24 -5.54
N ALA A 293 -6.31 -35.73 -4.87
CA ALA A 293 -5.61 -36.97 -5.22
C ALA A 293 -6.49 -38.24 -5.15
N LYS A 294 -7.65 -38.19 -4.46
CA LYS A 294 -8.61 -39.31 -4.42
C LYS A 294 -9.50 -39.43 -5.66
N GLY A 295 -9.46 -38.47 -6.59
CA GLY A 295 -10.32 -38.42 -7.77
C GLY A 295 -9.63 -38.50 -9.13
N ALA A 296 -8.29 -38.58 -9.17
CA ALA A 296 -7.53 -38.61 -10.43
C ALA A 296 -6.28 -39.50 -10.32
N SER A 297 -6.39 -40.73 -10.83
CA SER A 297 -5.26 -41.67 -10.95
C SER A 297 -4.46 -41.41 -12.23
N HIS A 298 -3.83 -40.23 -12.33
CA HIS A 298 -2.76 -39.96 -13.30
C HIS A 298 -1.92 -38.75 -12.85
N ILE A 299 -0.68 -38.65 -13.36
CA ILE A 299 0.36 -37.66 -13.00
C ILE A 299 1.14 -38.01 -11.73
N SER A 300 2.03 -39.00 -11.86
CA SER A 300 3.21 -39.19 -11.01
C SER A 300 4.48 -38.79 -11.77
N GLN A 301 4.76 -37.49 -11.83
CA GLN A 301 6.01 -36.95 -12.38
C GLN A 301 6.37 -35.64 -11.67
N PHE A 302 6.92 -35.75 -10.46
CA PHE A 302 7.99 -34.92 -9.89
C PHE A 302 8.45 -35.57 -8.57
N GLY A 303 9.75 -35.54 -8.29
CA GLY A 303 10.40 -36.49 -7.37
C GLY A 303 9.91 -36.45 -5.92
N GLY A 304 9.21 -37.50 -5.50
CA GLY A 304 8.85 -37.81 -4.12
C GLY A 304 8.25 -39.21 -4.06
N ARG A 305 8.74 -40.07 -3.14
CA ARG A 305 8.33 -41.49 -3.06
C ARG A 305 6.80 -41.62 -2.97
N ALA A 306 6.22 -42.42 -3.87
CA ALA A 306 4.79 -42.65 -3.93
C ALA A 306 4.26 -43.27 -2.62
N GLY A 307 3.37 -42.55 -1.95
CA GLY A 307 2.51 -43.06 -0.88
C GLY A 307 1.07 -43.14 -1.37
N ALA A 308 0.33 -44.16 -0.92
CA ALA A 308 -1.02 -44.51 -1.36
C ALA A 308 -2.06 -43.37 -1.22
N PRO A 309 -3.19 -43.41 -1.97
CA PRO A 309 -4.24 -42.40 -1.90
C PRO A 309 -4.96 -42.38 -0.55
N GLY A 310 -4.47 -41.53 0.34
CA GLY A 310 -5.00 -41.27 1.67
C GLY A 310 -4.61 -39.87 2.13
N SER A 311 -5.17 -39.41 3.25
CA SER A 311 -4.57 -38.29 3.97
C SER A 311 -3.11 -38.64 4.28
N PRO A 312 -2.16 -37.69 4.16
CA PRO A 312 -0.78 -37.95 4.55
C PRO A 312 -0.75 -38.54 5.96
N PRO A 313 0.02 -39.62 6.21
CA PRO A 313 0.00 -40.30 7.50
C PRO A 313 0.31 -39.29 8.61
N ALA A 314 -0.31 -39.43 9.77
CA ALA A 314 -0.22 -38.44 10.86
C ALA A 314 1.25 -38.11 11.22
N THR A 315 2.15 -39.07 11.07
CA THR A 315 3.61 -38.93 11.21
C THR A 315 4.26 -37.95 10.21
N LEU A 316 3.76 -37.85 8.97
CA LEU A 316 4.25 -36.91 7.96
C LEU A 316 3.73 -35.49 8.21
N LEU A 317 2.47 -35.34 8.65
CA LEU A 317 1.92 -34.04 9.06
C LEU A 317 2.64 -33.53 10.32
N LEU A 318 2.87 -34.40 11.30
CA LEU A 318 3.62 -34.06 12.51
C LEU A 318 5.06 -33.63 12.18
N ARG A 319 5.76 -34.34 11.28
CA ARG A 319 7.08 -33.94 10.79
C ARG A 319 7.07 -32.56 10.14
N ARG A 320 6.14 -32.29 9.21
CA ARG A 320 6.01 -30.96 8.58
C ARG A 320 5.67 -29.85 9.58
N LEU A 321 4.90 -30.16 10.62
CA LEU A 321 4.62 -29.23 11.71
C LEU A 321 5.87 -28.93 12.55
N ILE A 322 6.68 -29.95 12.85
CA ILE A 322 7.98 -29.79 13.53
C ILE A 322 8.93 -28.96 12.64
N ASP A 323 9.11 -29.33 11.36
CA ASP A 323 9.93 -28.58 10.39
C ASP A 323 9.50 -27.11 10.29
N TYR A 324 8.19 -26.84 10.35
CA TYR A 324 7.64 -25.48 10.39
C TYR A 324 8.01 -24.76 11.68
N CYS A 325 7.72 -25.36 12.83
CA CYS A 325 7.96 -24.78 14.15
C CYS A 325 9.45 -24.53 14.44
N GLU A 326 10.36 -25.40 13.98
CA GLU A 326 11.81 -25.23 14.12
C GLU A 326 12.33 -23.93 13.51
N VAL A 327 11.70 -23.43 12.43
CA VAL A 327 12.14 -22.21 11.73
C VAL A 327 11.25 -21.03 12.09
N ALA A 328 9.93 -21.19 12.01
CA ALA A 328 8.97 -20.11 12.21
C ALA A 328 8.83 -19.72 13.68
N GLY A 329 8.89 -20.70 14.60
CA GLY A 329 8.75 -20.47 16.05
C GLY A 329 9.77 -19.47 16.60
N PRO A 330 11.10 -19.70 16.45
CA PRO A 330 12.12 -18.77 16.90
C PRO A 330 11.99 -17.37 16.29
N VAL A 331 11.60 -17.27 15.01
CA VAL A 331 11.40 -15.98 14.33
C VAL A 331 10.22 -15.22 14.92
N TYR A 332 9.06 -15.87 15.09
CA TYR A 332 7.89 -15.22 15.71
C TYR A 332 8.13 -14.85 17.17
N LEU A 333 8.85 -15.68 17.94
CA LEU A 333 9.24 -15.36 19.31
C LEU A 333 10.17 -14.14 19.37
N PHE A 334 11.11 -14.00 18.43
CA PHE A 334 11.98 -12.83 18.32
C PHE A 334 11.18 -11.53 18.06
N PHE A 335 10.30 -11.54 17.06
CA PHE A 335 9.48 -10.35 16.76
C PHE A 335 8.48 -10.01 17.86
N LEU A 336 7.87 -11.02 18.49
CA LEU A 336 7.04 -10.82 19.68
C LEU A 336 7.86 -10.20 20.81
N ALA A 337 9.06 -10.72 21.08
CA ALA A 337 9.94 -10.16 22.10
C ALA A 337 10.33 -8.70 21.81
N LEU A 338 10.60 -8.33 20.55
CA LEU A 338 10.88 -6.94 20.17
C LEU A 338 9.69 -6.00 20.45
N ASP A 339 8.47 -6.35 20.04
CA ASP A 339 7.28 -5.56 20.37
C ASP A 339 7.11 -5.46 21.89
N ARG A 340 7.21 -6.58 22.62
CA ARG A 340 7.07 -6.59 24.08
C ARG A 340 8.13 -5.73 24.79
N LEU A 341 9.38 -5.76 24.34
CA LEU A 341 10.44 -4.89 24.85
C LEU A 341 10.18 -3.41 24.55
N TYR A 342 9.63 -3.09 23.37
CA TYR A 342 9.22 -1.73 23.01
C TYR A 342 8.03 -1.23 23.85
N GLN A 343 7.04 -2.09 24.15
CA GLN A 343 5.97 -1.76 25.09
C GLN A 343 6.51 -1.59 26.52
N PHE A 344 7.46 -2.42 26.96
CA PHE A 344 8.07 -2.29 28.29
C PHE A 344 8.91 -1.02 28.44
N TYR A 345 9.64 -0.62 27.38
CA TYR A 345 10.35 0.65 27.33
C TYR A 345 9.39 1.84 27.54
N ARG A 346 8.31 1.90 26.74
CA ARG A 346 7.33 3.00 26.79
C ARG A 346 6.49 3.00 28.06
N PHE A 347 5.92 1.85 28.43
CA PHE A 347 4.83 1.76 29.40
C PHE A 347 5.15 0.93 30.64
N GLY A 348 6.36 0.38 30.76
CA GLY A 348 6.78 -0.40 31.93
C GLY A 348 6.12 -1.78 32.07
N SER A 349 5.42 -2.28 31.05
CA SER A 349 4.74 -3.57 31.08
C SER A 349 5.05 -4.42 29.85
N LEU A 350 5.33 -5.71 30.08
CA LEU A 350 5.49 -6.73 29.04
C LEU A 350 4.13 -7.36 28.65
N THR A 351 3.17 -7.41 29.58
CA THR A 351 1.90 -8.13 29.38
C THR A 351 0.76 -7.23 28.93
N ASN A 352 0.81 -5.94 29.28
CA ASN A 352 -0.24 -4.99 28.90
C ASN A 352 -0.09 -4.52 27.45
N THR A 353 -1.12 -3.83 26.93
CA THR A 353 -1.06 -3.09 25.67
C THR A 353 -1.39 -1.63 25.93
N TYR A 354 -1.00 -0.75 24.99
CA TYR A 354 -1.37 0.67 25.03
C TYR A 354 -2.89 0.88 25.13
N VAL A 355 -3.71 -0.06 24.61
CA VAL A 355 -5.18 0.03 24.58
C VAL A 355 -5.76 0.14 26.00
N THR A 356 -5.20 -0.56 26.98
CA THR A 356 -5.64 -0.48 28.38
C THR A 356 -5.29 0.87 29.02
N ILE A 357 -4.16 1.45 28.63
CA ILE A 357 -3.70 2.76 29.14
C ILE A 357 -4.56 3.87 28.52
N PHE A 358 -4.78 3.80 27.20
CA PHE A 358 -5.73 4.60 26.45
C PHE A 358 -7.13 4.57 27.07
N ALA A 359 -7.67 3.36 27.31
CA ALA A 359 -8.97 3.18 27.95
C ALA A 359 -9.07 3.87 29.32
N ARG A 360 -8.03 3.73 30.14
CA ARG A 360 -7.97 4.33 31.48
C ARG A 360 -7.90 5.86 31.41
N GLU A 361 -6.97 6.42 30.63
CA GLU A 361 -6.78 7.87 30.56
C GLU A 361 -7.99 8.58 29.92
N PHE A 362 -8.58 8.02 28.87
CA PHE A 362 -9.79 8.58 28.26
C PHE A 362 -10.96 8.57 29.24
N ARG A 363 -11.19 7.47 29.96
CA ARG A 363 -12.26 7.40 30.99
C ARG A 363 -12.01 8.28 32.22
N GLN A 364 -10.78 8.69 32.48
CA GLN A 364 -10.45 9.67 33.52
C GLN A 364 -10.79 11.10 33.08
N ARG A 365 -10.64 11.42 31.79
CA ARG A 365 -10.97 12.73 31.20
C ARG A 365 -12.46 12.87 30.90
N ASP A 366 -13.09 11.79 30.41
CA ASP A 366 -14.52 11.70 30.14
C ASP A 366 -15.15 10.53 30.92
N PRO A 367 -15.69 10.80 32.13
CA PRO A 367 -16.39 9.79 32.92
C PRO A 367 -17.68 9.25 32.32
N THR A 368 -18.20 9.84 31.23
CA THR A 368 -19.41 9.35 30.54
C THR A 368 -19.14 8.12 29.67
N LEU A 369 -17.87 7.87 29.34
CA LEU A 369 -17.45 6.72 28.56
C LEU A 369 -17.74 5.40 29.28
N ALA A 370 -18.33 4.45 28.53
CA ALA A 370 -18.76 3.16 29.03
C ALA A 370 -17.63 2.36 29.72
N ALA A 371 -18.00 1.52 30.70
CA ALA A 371 -17.05 0.75 31.52
C ALA A 371 -16.09 -0.12 30.69
N ASN A 372 -16.54 -0.59 29.52
CA ASN A 372 -15.82 -1.43 28.58
C ASN A 372 -15.20 -0.66 27.38
N PHE A 373 -15.17 0.68 27.41
CA PHE A 373 -14.46 1.48 26.40
C PHE A 373 -12.98 1.03 26.27
N PRO A 374 -12.40 0.95 25.05
CA PRO A 374 -12.97 1.29 23.74
C PRO A 374 -13.68 0.11 23.03
N TRP A 375 -14.12 -0.92 23.75
CA TRP A 375 -14.82 -2.09 23.19
C TRP A 375 -16.35 -2.03 23.44
N SER A 376 -16.89 -0.80 23.37
CA SER A 376 -18.26 -0.45 23.75
C SER A 376 -19.31 -0.60 22.64
N THR A 377 -18.91 -0.66 21.36
CA THR A 377 -19.86 -0.77 20.24
C THR A 377 -20.62 -2.11 20.31
N PRO A 378 -21.95 -2.14 20.09
CA PRO A 378 -22.69 -3.38 19.93
C PRO A 378 -22.19 -4.14 18.69
N PHE A 379 -21.89 -5.44 18.85
CA PHE A 379 -21.24 -6.24 17.79
C PHE A 379 -21.98 -6.18 16.44
N HIS A 380 -23.32 -6.24 16.45
CA HIS A 380 -24.11 -6.15 15.22
C HIS A 380 -23.97 -4.78 14.53
N THR A 381 -23.78 -3.69 15.29
CA THR A 381 -23.59 -2.35 14.73
C THR A 381 -22.29 -2.27 13.94
N GLY A 382 -21.17 -2.76 14.49
CA GLY A 382 -19.89 -2.75 13.78
C GLY A 382 -19.87 -3.72 12.58
N VAL A 383 -20.46 -4.91 12.69
CA VAL A 383 -20.56 -5.85 11.56
C VAL A 383 -21.44 -5.29 10.44
N LEU A 384 -22.66 -4.82 10.75
CA LEU A 384 -23.55 -4.26 9.72
C LEU A 384 -23.03 -2.92 9.19
N GLY A 385 -22.30 -2.16 10.01
CA GLY A 385 -21.57 -0.96 9.60
C GLY A 385 -20.55 -1.26 8.51
N ALA A 386 -19.59 -2.15 8.79
CA ALA A 386 -18.53 -2.54 7.85
C ALA A 386 -19.08 -3.16 6.55
N LEU A 387 -20.23 -3.86 6.61
CA LEU A 387 -20.85 -4.46 5.44
C LEU A 387 -21.73 -3.49 4.63
N PHE A 388 -22.50 -2.61 5.27
CA PHE A 388 -23.63 -1.92 4.61
C PHE A 388 -23.76 -0.42 4.86
N GLN A 389 -23.01 0.18 5.80
CA GLN A 389 -23.09 1.63 6.03
C GLN A 389 -22.51 2.38 4.82
N PRO A 390 -23.23 3.33 4.20
CA PRO A 390 -22.82 3.93 2.91
C PRO A 390 -21.56 4.81 3.01
N GLU A 391 -21.12 5.08 4.23
CA GLU A 391 -19.88 5.81 4.57
C GLU A 391 -18.64 4.93 4.56
N LYS A 392 -18.80 3.60 4.77
CA LYS A 392 -17.69 2.68 5.12
C LYS A 392 -17.78 1.27 4.53
N SER A 393 -18.88 0.90 3.89
CA SER A 393 -19.13 -0.46 3.38
C SER A 393 -17.98 -0.98 2.51
N ILE A 394 -17.42 -2.14 2.89
CA ILE A 394 -16.36 -2.82 2.12
C ILE A 394 -16.79 -3.19 0.69
N PHE A 395 -18.10 -3.33 0.41
CA PHE A 395 -18.60 -3.61 -0.93
C PHE A 395 -18.74 -2.36 -1.81
N LEU A 396 -18.89 -1.19 -1.19
CA LEU A 396 -18.98 0.09 -1.90
C LEU A 396 -17.59 0.66 -2.17
N PHE A 397 -16.68 0.59 -1.20
CA PHE A 397 -15.32 1.11 -1.34
C PHE A 397 -14.40 0.18 -2.13
N ASP A 398 -14.66 -1.15 -2.13
CA ASP A 398 -13.94 -2.13 -2.95
C ASP A 398 -14.91 -3.05 -3.73
N PRO A 399 -15.59 -2.56 -4.79
CA PRO A 399 -16.53 -3.37 -5.58
C PRO A 399 -15.95 -4.69 -6.13
N LEU A 400 -14.64 -4.76 -6.39
CA LEU A 400 -13.96 -6.01 -6.77
C LEU A 400 -14.12 -7.15 -5.75
N LEU A 401 -14.36 -6.85 -4.47
CA LEU A 401 -14.68 -7.85 -3.44
C LEU A 401 -15.91 -8.68 -3.82
N VAL A 402 -16.95 -8.04 -4.34
CA VAL A 402 -18.20 -8.71 -4.76
C VAL A 402 -17.92 -9.68 -5.91
N LEU A 403 -17.10 -9.26 -6.88
CA LEU A 403 -16.68 -10.13 -7.99
C LEU A 403 -15.80 -11.30 -7.49
N ALA A 404 -14.87 -11.05 -6.57
CA ALA A 404 -14.04 -12.12 -5.99
C ALA A 404 -14.89 -13.18 -5.27
N ILE A 405 -15.81 -12.76 -4.39
CA ILE A 405 -16.71 -13.67 -3.65
C ILE A 405 -17.56 -14.47 -4.64
N PHE A 406 -18.18 -13.80 -5.61
CA PHE A 406 -19.01 -14.45 -6.63
C PHE A 406 -18.22 -15.48 -7.45
N LEU A 407 -17.04 -15.11 -7.95
CA LEU A 407 -16.20 -16.02 -8.74
C LEU A 407 -15.65 -17.18 -7.90
N LEU A 408 -15.27 -16.95 -6.64
CA LEU A 408 -14.84 -18.01 -5.72
C LEU A 408 -15.95 -19.03 -5.49
N ALA A 409 -17.17 -18.58 -5.21
CA ALA A 409 -18.33 -19.45 -5.00
C ALA A 409 -18.74 -20.20 -6.28
N TRP A 410 -18.91 -19.47 -7.39
CA TRP A 410 -19.37 -20.02 -8.68
C TRP A 410 -18.38 -21.00 -9.30
N LEU A 411 -17.09 -20.65 -9.30
CA LEU A 411 -16.04 -21.47 -9.90
C LEU A 411 -15.47 -22.51 -8.94
N TRP A 412 -15.91 -22.57 -7.68
CA TRP A 412 -15.27 -23.37 -6.60
C TRP A 412 -14.82 -24.76 -7.05
N LYS A 413 -15.70 -25.55 -7.67
CA LYS A 413 -15.43 -26.92 -8.15
C LYS A 413 -14.38 -27.01 -9.27
N ARG A 414 -14.09 -25.91 -9.96
CA ARG A 414 -13.11 -25.76 -11.06
C ARG A 414 -11.79 -25.10 -10.65
N LEU A 415 -11.73 -24.48 -9.46
CA LEU A 415 -10.51 -23.87 -8.92
C LEU A 415 -9.47 -24.93 -8.53
N THR A 416 -8.18 -24.60 -8.66
CA THR A 416 -7.10 -25.45 -8.17
C THR A 416 -7.08 -25.47 -6.63
N PRO A 417 -6.48 -26.50 -6.00
CA PRO A 417 -6.37 -26.59 -4.53
C PRO A 417 -5.84 -25.31 -3.87
N GLU A 418 -4.90 -24.63 -4.51
CA GLU A 418 -4.21 -23.47 -3.95
C GLU A 418 -5.02 -22.19 -4.04
N VAL A 419 -5.76 -22.00 -5.14
CA VAL A 419 -6.69 -20.88 -5.28
C VAL A 419 -7.88 -21.05 -4.32
N ARG A 420 -8.34 -22.29 -4.09
CA ARG A 420 -9.34 -22.58 -3.03
C ARG A 420 -8.80 -22.27 -1.63
N ALA A 421 -7.60 -22.72 -1.33
CA ALA A 421 -6.96 -22.47 -0.05
C ALA A 421 -6.78 -20.97 0.20
N TYR A 422 -6.25 -20.24 -0.79
CA TYR A 422 -6.06 -18.80 -0.70
C TYR A 422 -7.39 -18.06 -0.52
N GLY A 423 -8.38 -18.33 -1.38
CA GLY A 423 -9.69 -17.68 -1.30
C GLY A 423 -10.43 -17.96 0.00
N LEU A 424 -10.36 -19.18 0.53
CA LEU A 424 -10.96 -19.49 1.83
C LEU A 424 -10.20 -18.84 2.98
N THR A 425 -8.86 -18.86 2.97
CA THR A 425 -8.06 -18.16 3.98
C THR A 425 -8.33 -16.66 3.99
N SER A 426 -8.34 -15.99 2.84
CA SER A 426 -8.54 -14.54 2.78
C SER A 426 -9.95 -14.15 3.23
N LEU A 427 -10.98 -14.95 2.88
CA LEU A 427 -12.34 -14.77 3.41
C LEU A 427 -12.44 -14.99 4.93
N LEU A 428 -11.74 -15.99 5.48
CA LEU A 428 -11.69 -16.22 6.93
C LEU A 428 -10.94 -15.10 7.66
N LEU A 429 -9.87 -14.56 7.07
CA LEU A 429 -9.12 -13.42 7.60
C LEU A 429 -9.97 -12.15 7.59
N LEU A 430 -10.67 -11.88 6.48
CA LEU A 430 -11.64 -10.78 6.36
C LEU A 430 -12.72 -10.87 7.44
N LEU A 431 -13.35 -12.05 7.61
CA LEU A 431 -14.34 -12.27 8.67
C LEU A 431 -13.72 -12.08 10.07
N GLY A 432 -12.49 -12.53 10.29
CA GLY A 432 -11.76 -12.34 11.55
C GLY A 432 -11.58 -10.88 11.91
N TYR A 433 -11.13 -10.06 10.95
CA TYR A 433 -10.95 -8.61 11.14
C TYR A 433 -12.27 -7.88 11.38
N VAL A 434 -13.31 -8.15 10.59
CA VAL A 434 -14.65 -7.58 10.80
C VAL A 434 -15.17 -7.93 12.21
N CYS A 435 -15.09 -9.20 12.61
CA CYS A 435 -15.53 -9.64 13.94
C CYS A 435 -14.69 -9.03 15.09
N PHE A 436 -13.39 -8.85 14.90
CA PHE A 436 -12.51 -8.24 15.90
C PHE A 436 -12.84 -6.77 16.11
N TYR A 437 -12.94 -5.99 15.02
CA TYR A 437 -13.20 -4.55 15.09
C TYR A 437 -14.66 -4.18 15.36
N ALA A 438 -15.62 -5.10 15.15
CA ALA A 438 -17.05 -4.83 15.32
C ALA A 438 -17.47 -4.28 16.70
N ARG A 439 -16.68 -4.50 17.76
CA ARG A 439 -16.94 -3.93 19.10
C ARG A 439 -16.14 -2.68 19.42
N TYR A 440 -15.16 -2.32 18.60
CA TYR A 440 -14.33 -1.15 18.81
C TYR A 440 -15.16 0.13 18.60
N THR A 441 -14.95 1.15 19.43
CA THR A 441 -15.69 2.44 19.32
C THR A 441 -15.51 3.06 17.93
N PHE A 442 -14.28 3.02 17.41
CA PHE A 442 -13.88 3.57 16.12
C PHE A 442 -13.72 2.43 15.09
N TRP A 443 -14.70 1.53 15.00
CA TRP A 443 -14.58 0.25 14.27
C TRP A 443 -14.12 0.39 12.81
N SER A 444 -14.44 1.51 12.15
CA SER A 444 -14.08 1.82 10.77
C SER A 444 -12.72 2.52 10.61
N GLY A 445 -12.11 2.93 11.74
CA GLY A 445 -10.94 3.79 11.82
C GLY A 445 -11.17 5.27 11.46
N ASP A 446 -12.41 5.67 11.18
CA ASP A 446 -12.92 7.03 11.03
C ASP A 446 -12.29 7.88 9.92
N PHE A 447 -11.18 8.59 10.17
CA PHE A 447 -10.50 9.46 9.19
C PHE A 447 -9.78 8.63 8.12
N ALA A 448 -10.55 8.02 7.23
CA ALA A 448 -10.10 7.11 6.18
C ALA A 448 -11.11 6.97 5.03
N TRP A 449 -10.60 6.66 3.84
CA TRP A 449 -11.40 6.21 2.70
C TRP A 449 -11.83 4.75 2.90
N GLY A 450 -13.12 4.55 3.20
CA GLY A 450 -13.66 3.25 3.60
C GLY A 450 -13.24 2.82 5.01
N ASP A 451 -13.40 1.54 5.31
CA ASP A 451 -12.95 0.92 6.57
C ASP A 451 -11.45 0.58 6.50
N ARG A 452 -10.61 1.44 7.10
CA ARG A 452 -9.14 1.26 7.09
C ARG A 452 -8.66 0.10 7.94
N TYR A 453 -9.50 -0.49 8.79
CA TYR A 453 -9.06 -1.62 9.62
C TYR A 453 -9.27 -2.94 8.90
N VAL A 454 -10.20 -2.98 7.95
CA VAL A 454 -10.56 -4.18 7.21
C VAL A 454 -10.02 -4.16 5.77
N SER A 455 -9.73 -2.98 5.18
CA SER A 455 -9.36 -2.82 3.76
C SER A 455 -8.25 -3.77 3.28
N THR A 456 -7.16 -3.97 4.05
CA THR A 456 -6.08 -4.89 3.67
C THR A 456 -6.56 -6.33 3.47
N THR A 457 -7.55 -6.78 4.24
CA THR A 457 -8.14 -8.12 4.07
C THR A 457 -9.12 -8.18 2.90
N VAL A 458 -9.78 -7.06 2.58
CA VAL A 458 -10.62 -6.90 1.40
C VAL A 458 -9.78 -6.94 0.13
N GLU A 459 -8.66 -6.22 0.10
CA GLU A 459 -7.64 -6.22 -0.96
C GLU A 459 -7.13 -7.64 -1.23
N LEU A 460 -6.84 -8.43 -0.18
CA LEU A 460 -6.45 -9.85 -0.30
C LEU A 460 -7.54 -10.73 -0.93
N VAL A 461 -8.83 -10.51 -0.63
CA VAL A 461 -9.91 -11.27 -1.30
C VAL A 461 -10.07 -10.81 -2.75
N ALA A 462 -10.09 -9.48 -2.98
CA ALA A 462 -10.25 -8.86 -4.29
C ALA A 462 -9.11 -9.19 -5.28
N PHE A 463 -7.91 -9.47 -4.77
CA PHE A 463 -6.69 -9.74 -5.53
C PHE A 463 -6.83 -10.75 -6.68
N ILE A 464 -7.64 -11.79 -6.48
CA ILE A 464 -7.87 -12.85 -7.47
C ILE A 464 -9.09 -12.63 -8.38
N ALA A 465 -9.86 -11.54 -8.21
CA ALA A 465 -11.06 -11.26 -9.00
C ALA A 465 -10.78 -11.19 -10.51
N VAL A 466 -9.86 -10.32 -10.93
CA VAL A 466 -9.51 -10.14 -12.35
C VAL A 466 -8.76 -11.35 -12.94
N PRO A 467 -7.78 -11.97 -12.26
CA PRO A 467 -7.19 -13.23 -12.70
C PRO A 467 -8.22 -14.33 -12.97
N LEU A 468 -9.21 -14.50 -12.09
CA LEU A 468 -10.30 -15.48 -12.28
C LEU A 468 -11.23 -15.09 -13.43
N LEU A 469 -11.63 -13.82 -13.53
CA LEU A 469 -12.48 -13.31 -14.61
C LEU A 469 -11.85 -13.54 -15.99
N MET A 470 -10.53 -13.36 -16.11
CA MET A 470 -9.79 -13.61 -17.34
C MET A 470 -9.63 -15.09 -17.64
N ARG A 471 -9.18 -15.89 -16.67
CA ARG A 471 -8.88 -17.31 -16.84
C ARG A 471 -10.11 -18.14 -17.23
N TYR A 472 -11.26 -17.84 -16.63
CA TYR A 472 -12.49 -18.62 -16.81
C TYR A 472 -13.50 -17.96 -17.77
N ARG A 473 -13.05 -17.05 -18.66
CA ARG A 473 -13.93 -16.30 -19.58
C ARG A 473 -14.93 -17.17 -20.36
N GLU A 474 -14.50 -18.34 -20.84
CA GLU A 474 -15.31 -19.26 -21.64
C GLU A 474 -16.39 -19.97 -20.80
N VAL A 475 -16.16 -20.10 -19.49
CA VAL A 475 -17.07 -20.76 -18.54
C VAL A 475 -18.10 -19.78 -17.97
N LEU A 476 -17.74 -18.51 -17.81
CA LEU A 476 -18.61 -17.49 -17.23
C LEU A 476 -19.71 -17.01 -18.19
N GLY A 477 -19.50 -17.18 -19.51
CA GLY A 477 -20.43 -16.68 -20.52
C GLY A 477 -20.42 -15.16 -20.67
N ARG A 478 -20.98 -14.67 -21.77
CA ARG A 478 -20.85 -13.25 -22.19
C ARG A 478 -21.46 -12.24 -21.20
N ALA A 479 -22.53 -12.60 -20.49
CA ALA A 479 -23.21 -11.69 -19.56
C ALA A 479 -22.39 -11.44 -18.29
N ILE A 480 -22.02 -12.51 -17.56
CA ILE A 480 -21.22 -12.41 -16.33
C ILE A 480 -19.84 -11.81 -16.64
N TRP A 481 -19.21 -12.18 -17.76
CA TRP A 481 -17.92 -11.62 -18.15
C TRP A 481 -17.97 -10.10 -18.40
N ARG A 482 -19.04 -9.60 -19.06
CA ARG A 482 -19.28 -8.16 -19.22
C ARG A 482 -19.58 -7.46 -17.90
N ALA A 483 -20.40 -8.07 -17.04
CA ALA A 483 -20.72 -7.53 -15.72
C ALA A 483 -19.48 -7.42 -14.83
N GLY A 484 -18.59 -8.42 -14.87
CA GLY A 484 -17.30 -8.39 -14.17
C GLY A 484 -16.42 -7.22 -14.61
N TRP A 485 -16.27 -7.00 -15.93
CA TRP A 485 -15.51 -5.84 -16.43
C TRP A 485 -16.17 -4.49 -16.15
N ALA A 486 -17.51 -4.42 -16.17
CA ALA A 486 -18.23 -3.22 -15.75
C ALA A 486 -17.98 -2.91 -14.26
N LEU A 487 -17.98 -3.92 -13.39
CA LEU A 487 -17.67 -3.76 -11.98
C LEU A 487 -16.21 -3.34 -11.76
N THR A 488 -15.25 -3.91 -12.50
CA THR A 488 -13.84 -3.46 -12.48
C THR A 488 -13.73 -1.99 -12.88
N ALA A 489 -14.48 -1.52 -13.88
CA ALA A 489 -14.49 -0.12 -14.29
C ALA A 489 -15.12 0.82 -13.25
N VAL A 490 -16.18 0.39 -12.56
CA VAL A 490 -16.76 1.12 -11.41
C VAL A 490 -15.74 1.20 -10.27
N SER A 491 -15.08 0.09 -9.94
CA SER A 491 -14.04 0.01 -8.91
C SER A 491 -12.89 0.99 -9.23
N LEU A 492 -12.38 0.99 -10.46
CA LEU A 492 -11.39 1.95 -10.95
C LEU A 492 -11.85 3.41 -10.79
N ALA A 493 -13.10 3.73 -11.17
CA ALA A 493 -13.62 5.09 -11.06
C ALA A 493 -13.69 5.57 -9.60
N ILE A 494 -14.12 4.70 -8.68
CA ILE A 494 -14.19 4.98 -7.24
C ILE A 494 -12.79 5.24 -6.67
N GLN A 495 -11.80 4.40 -7.04
CA GLN A 495 -10.43 4.61 -6.60
C GLN A 495 -9.84 5.90 -7.16
N LEU A 496 -10.00 6.19 -8.45
CA LEU A 496 -9.53 7.46 -9.04
C LEU A 496 -10.18 8.69 -8.38
N ALA A 497 -11.45 8.61 -7.98
CA ALA A 497 -12.14 9.67 -7.24
C ALA A 497 -11.59 9.87 -5.82
N SER A 498 -11.05 8.82 -5.19
CA SER A 498 -10.44 8.91 -3.85
C SER A 498 -9.19 9.80 -3.79
N LEU A 499 -8.50 9.99 -4.92
CA LEU A 499 -7.28 10.81 -5.04
C LEU A 499 -7.55 12.31 -5.21
N ALA A 500 -8.81 12.70 -5.48
CA ALA A 500 -9.12 14.04 -5.95
C ALA A 500 -8.91 15.12 -4.88
N PHE A 501 -9.40 14.86 -3.66
CA PHE A 501 -9.27 15.75 -2.49
C PHE A 501 -8.66 14.98 -1.34
N TRP A 502 -8.04 15.73 -0.42
CA TRP A 502 -7.59 15.18 0.83
C TRP A 502 -8.76 14.51 1.58
N LEU A 503 -8.46 13.47 2.38
CA LEU A 503 -9.48 12.53 2.85
C LEU A 503 -10.62 13.13 3.69
N PRO A 504 -10.42 14.17 4.53
CA PRO A 504 -11.45 14.59 5.48
C PRO A 504 -12.58 15.43 4.90
N LEU A 505 -12.53 15.79 3.61
CA LEU A 505 -13.52 16.66 2.98
C LEU A 505 -14.96 16.22 3.28
N GLU A 506 -15.29 14.95 3.02
CA GLU A 506 -16.64 14.43 3.30
C GLU A 506 -16.93 14.34 4.80
N ILE A 507 -15.92 14.23 5.68
CA ILE A 507 -16.10 14.19 7.14
C ILE A 507 -16.55 15.56 7.65
N TYR A 508 -15.90 16.63 7.22
CA TYR A 508 -16.33 18.00 7.53
C TYR A 508 -17.69 18.35 6.92
N GLN A 509 -18.03 17.79 5.76
CA GLN A 509 -19.36 17.95 5.18
C GLN A 509 -20.44 17.19 5.98
N MET A 510 -20.14 15.99 6.50
CA MET A 510 -21.07 15.21 7.32
C MET A 510 -21.48 15.89 8.63
N GLU A 511 -20.66 16.79 9.19
CA GLU A 511 -21.07 17.59 10.37
C GLU A 511 -22.30 18.47 10.09
N THR A 512 -22.51 18.87 8.83
CA THR A 512 -23.64 19.73 8.40
C THR A 512 -24.70 18.93 7.62
N LEU A 513 -24.29 17.97 6.80
CA LEU A 513 -25.21 17.15 5.99
C LEU A 513 -25.82 15.98 6.79
N GLY A 514 -25.20 15.60 7.91
CA GLY A 514 -25.64 14.51 8.77
C GLY A 514 -25.19 13.12 8.32
N HIS A 515 -25.59 12.13 9.13
CA HIS A 515 -25.31 10.71 8.94
C HIS A 515 -26.61 9.91 8.80
N PRO A 516 -26.64 8.82 7.99
CA PRO A 516 -25.55 8.30 7.19
C PRO A 516 -25.43 8.97 5.81
N THR A 517 -24.21 9.35 5.41
CA THR A 517 -23.93 9.97 4.11
C THR A 517 -23.35 8.97 3.10
N PHE A 518 -23.77 9.03 1.83
CA PHE A 518 -23.13 8.22 0.78
C PHE A 518 -21.84 8.89 0.29
N VAL A 519 -20.75 8.66 1.04
CA VAL A 519 -19.43 9.31 0.85
C VAL A 519 -18.91 9.23 -0.58
N ILE A 520 -19.06 8.09 -1.26
CA ILE A 520 -18.59 7.94 -2.65
C ILE A 520 -19.37 8.84 -3.61
N ALA A 521 -20.70 8.89 -3.48
CA ALA A 521 -21.53 9.78 -4.30
C ALA A 521 -21.26 11.26 -3.98
N LEU A 522 -21.03 11.59 -2.70
CA LEU A 522 -20.63 12.93 -2.27
C LEU A 522 -19.26 13.33 -2.85
N ARG A 523 -18.28 12.43 -2.86
CA ARG A 523 -16.97 12.64 -3.50
C ARG A 523 -17.09 12.93 -5.00
N PHE A 524 -17.93 12.19 -5.73
CA PHE A 524 -18.21 12.52 -7.14
C PHE A 524 -18.93 13.88 -7.30
N LYS A 525 -19.87 14.22 -6.41
CA LYS A 525 -20.52 15.54 -6.40
C LYS A 525 -19.49 16.66 -6.14
N ASN A 526 -18.58 16.48 -5.19
CA ASN A 526 -17.48 17.40 -4.87
C ASN A 526 -16.55 17.60 -6.07
N ILE A 527 -16.13 16.53 -6.77
CA ILE A 527 -15.26 16.62 -7.96
C ILE A 527 -15.91 17.48 -9.05
N VAL A 528 -17.19 17.23 -9.36
CA VAL A 528 -17.91 18.00 -10.40
C VAL A 528 -18.15 19.44 -9.95
N ALA A 529 -18.54 19.67 -8.70
CA ALA A 529 -18.79 21.00 -8.17
C ALA A 529 -17.51 21.86 -8.16
N PHE A 530 -16.39 21.30 -7.71
CA PHE A 530 -15.09 21.97 -7.68
C PHE A 530 -14.60 22.30 -9.10
N ALA A 531 -14.66 21.32 -10.03
CA ALA A 531 -14.28 21.54 -11.42
C ALA A 531 -15.13 22.60 -12.14
N LEU A 532 -16.37 22.83 -11.69
CA LEU A 532 -17.27 23.87 -12.22
C LEU A 532 -17.23 25.20 -11.44
N GLY A 533 -16.46 25.30 -10.35
CA GLY A 533 -16.46 26.47 -9.46
C GLY A 533 -17.78 26.68 -8.70
N LYS A 534 -18.55 25.61 -8.45
CA LYS A 534 -19.90 25.62 -7.87
C LYS A 534 -20.02 24.96 -6.49
N MET A 535 -18.91 24.73 -5.77
CA MET A 535 -18.94 24.14 -4.42
C MET A 535 -19.90 24.87 -3.48
N ASP A 536 -19.74 26.20 -3.36
CA ASP A 536 -20.58 27.05 -2.52
C ASP A 536 -22.05 27.05 -2.99
N ALA A 537 -22.27 27.30 -4.29
CA ALA A 537 -23.60 27.28 -4.91
C ALA A 537 -24.34 25.91 -4.81
N TRP A 538 -23.64 24.81 -4.49
CA TRP A 538 -24.21 23.48 -4.29
C TRP A 538 -24.29 23.05 -2.81
N GLY A 539 -23.99 23.97 -1.88
CA GLY A 539 -24.00 23.75 -0.43
C GLY A 539 -22.89 22.81 0.05
N LEU A 540 -21.73 22.80 -0.62
CA LEU A 540 -20.62 21.89 -0.35
C LEU A 540 -19.45 22.54 0.38
N ILE A 541 -19.46 23.86 0.57
CA ILE A 541 -18.61 24.54 1.56
C ILE A 541 -19.43 24.63 2.84
N THR A 542 -19.00 23.94 3.90
CA THR A 542 -19.70 23.94 5.20
C THR A 542 -18.90 24.71 6.24
N GLY A 543 -19.56 25.24 7.28
CA GLY A 543 -18.87 25.98 8.35
C GLY A 543 -17.85 25.13 9.13
N ALA A 544 -17.99 23.80 9.12
CA ALA A 544 -17.02 22.88 9.71
C ALA A 544 -15.68 22.88 8.95
N MET A 545 -15.71 22.98 7.62
CA MET A 545 -14.51 23.02 6.77
C MET A 545 -13.62 24.24 7.07
N THR A 546 -14.17 25.30 7.65
CA THR A 546 -13.44 26.56 7.95
C THR A 546 -13.04 26.70 9.42
N GLN A 547 -13.27 25.68 10.27
CA GLN A 547 -12.90 25.74 11.69
C GLN A 547 -11.39 25.62 11.90
N ASP A 548 -10.72 24.80 11.09
CA ASP A 548 -9.27 24.65 11.07
C ASP A 548 -8.73 25.23 9.75
N THR A 549 -7.81 26.19 9.87
CA THR A 549 -7.25 26.91 8.71
C THR A 549 -6.28 26.07 7.91
N TRP A 550 -5.59 25.11 8.54
CA TRP A 550 -4.70 24.19 7.86
C TRP A 550 -5.55 23.17 7.09
N ASP A 551 -6.53 22.52 7.71
CA ASP A 551 -7.42 21.57 7.03
C ASP A 551 -8.14 22.22 5.83
N TYR A 552 -8.64 23.45 6.00
CA TYR A 552 -9.33 24.19 4.95
C TYR A 552 -8.49 24.33 3.67
N VAL A 553 -7.19 24.62 3.81
CA VAL A 553 -6.25 24.76 2.69
C VAL A 553 -6.13 23.44 1.91
N HIS A 554 -6.08 22.31 2.62
CA HIS A 554 -5.85 20.97 2.06
C HIS A 554 -7.12 20.32 1.48
N ILE A 555 -8.29 20.46 2.11
CA ILE A 555 -9.56 19.91 1.59
C ILE A 555 -10.15 20.72 0.41
N THR A 556 -9.68 21.94 0.15
CA THR A 556 -10.18 22.82 -0.92
C THR A 556 -9.23 22.96 -2.12
N THR A 557 -8.40 21.95 -2.38
CA THR A 557 -7.55 21.87 -3.57
C THR A 557 -7.45 20.44 -4.11
N TRP A 558 -6.94 20.27 -5.33
CA TRP A 558 -6.62 18.95 -5.86
C TRP A 558 -5.45 18.34 -5.08
N ASN A 559 -5.59 17.11 -4.61
CA ASN A 559 -4.65 16.47 -3.68
C ASN A 559 -3.38 15.90 -4.36
N PHE A 560 -2.65 16.74 -5.11
CA PHE A 560 -1.35 16.37 -5.69
C PHE A 560 -0.35 17.51 -5.48
N LEU A 561 0.92 17.16 -5.28
CA LEU A 561 1.99 18.07 -4.85
C LEU A 561 2.00 19.46 -5.56
N PRO A 562 1.97 19.56 -6.90
CA PRO A 562 2.07 20.88 -7.55
C PRO A 562 0.81 21.75 -7.39
N PHE A 563 -0.36 21.15 -7.11
CA PHE A 563 -1.58 21.90 -6.81
C PHE A 563 -1.62 22.33 -5.35
N LEU A 564 -1.11 21.50 -4.44
CA LEU A 564 -1.01 21.84 -3.03
C LEU A 564 0.00 22.96 -2.78
N LEU A 565 1.23 22.85 -3.32
CA LEU A 565 2.23 23.93 -3.27
C LEU A 565 1.70 25.26 -3.83
N ARG A 566 0.88 25.22 -4.89
CA ARG A 566 0.22 26.41 -5.45
C ARG A 566 -0.88 26.96 -4.54
N ARG A 567 -1.60 26.10 -3.82
CA ARG A 567 -2.70 26.48 -2.93
C ARG A 567 -2.19 27.11 -1.63
N VAL A 568 -1.14 26.53 -1.05
CA VAL A 568 -0.44 27.06 0.13
C VAL A 568 0.24 28.39 -0.20
N GLY A 569 0.84 28.49 -1.41
CA GLY A 569 1.26 29.78 -1.97
C GLY A 569 2.60 30.32 -1.48
N VAL A 570 3.27 29.63 -0.55
CA VAL A 570 4.59 29.98 -0.02
C VAL A 570 5.73 29.57 -0.96
N ALA A 571 5.63 28.39 -1.59
CA ALA A 571 6.67 27.88 -2.47
C ALA A 571 6.91 28.80 -3.68
N PRO A 572 8.17 29.15 -4.04
CA PRO A 572 8.45 30.04 -5.16
C PRO A 572 7.81 29.56 -6.47
N GLY A 573 7.28 30.49 -7.27
CA GLY A 573 6.53 30.14 -8.48
C GLY A 573 7.29 29.28 -9.49
N TRP A 574 8.63 29.36 -9.53
CA TRP A 574 9.46 28.46 -10.34
C TRP A 574 9.47 27.02 -9.81
N VAL A 575 9.45 26.80 -8.50
CA VAL A 575 9.32 25.47 -7.86
C VAL A 575 7.96 24.87 -8.21
N VAL A 576 6.88 25.64 -8.03
CA VAL A 576 5.50 25.21 -8.36
C VAL A 576 5.39 24.80 -9.84
N ASN A 577 5.93 25.61 -10.75
CA ASN A 577 5.89 25.31 -12.18
C ASN A 577 6.79 24.11 -12.56
N THR A 578 7.91 23.92 -11.87
CA THR A 578 8.82 22.78 -12.06
C THR A 578 8.18 21.48 -11.55
N ALA A 579 7.59 21.50 -10.36
CA ALA A 579 6.81 20.38 -9.80
C ALA A 579 5.65 20.00 -10.73
N MET A 580 4.94 20.99 -11.29
CA MET A 580 3.86 20.76 -12.26
C MET A 580 4.39 20.10 -13.55
N ALA A 581 5.50 20.58 -14.12
CA ALA A 581 6.11 19.98 -15.30
C ALA A 581 6.59 18.54 -15.05
N ILE A 582 7.20 18.28 -13.89
CA ILE A 582 7.63 16.94 -13.45
C ILE A 582 6.42 16.01 -13.27
N TRP A 583 5.34 16.48 -12.66
CA TRP A 583 4.12 15.71 -12.45
C TRP A 583 3.43 15.34 -13.77
N ILE A 584 3.33 16.29 -14.71
CA ILE A 584 2.83 16.04 -16.08
C ILE A 584 3.72 15.01 -16.80
N ALA A 585 5.06 15.14 -16.71
CA ALA A 585 6.00 14.19 -17.29
C ALA A 585 5.87 12.77 -16.67
N GLY A 586 5.69 12.68 -15.36
CA GLY A 586 5.43 11.42 -14.65
C GLY A 586 4.13 10.77 -15.10
N THR A 587 3.05 11.55 -15.26
CA THR A 587 1.74 11.08 -15.73
C THR A 587 1.82 10.55 -17.17
N MET A 588 2.52 11.28 -18.07
CA MET A 588 2.78 10.79 -19.43
C MET A 588 3.67 9.53 -19.42
N GLY A 589 4.68 9.47 -18.55
CA GLY A 589 5.53 8.30 -18.36
C GLY A 589 4.74 7.06 -17.94
N LEU A 590 3.80 7.22 -16.99
CA LEU A 590 2.90 6.15 -16.53
C LEU A 590 2.01 5.65 -17.67
N ALA A 591 1.40 6.56 -18.44
CA ALA A 591 0.59 6.20 -19.60
C ALA A 591 1.41 5.43 -20.66
N VAL A 592 2.63 5.88 -20.95
CA VAL A 592 3.55 5.19 -21.86
C VAL A 592 3.95 3.81 -21.33
N ALA A 593 4.24 3.68 -20.03
CA ALA A 593 4.57 2.39 -19.40
C ALA A 593 3.40 1.40 -19.52
N LEU A 594 2.17 1.83 -19.22
CA LEU A 594 0.95 1.02 -19.38
C LEU A 594 0.70 0.59 -20.83
N VAL A 595 0.87 1.50 -21.81
CA VAL A 595 0.75 1.17 -23.23
C VAL A 595 1.82 0.17 -23.67
N ARG A 596 3.07 0.35 -23.24
CA ARG A 596 4.17 -0.60 -23.52
C ARG A 596 3.93 -1.97 -22.88
N LEU A 597 3.46 -2.01 -21.64
CA LEU A 597 3.10 -3.24 -20.93
C LEU A 597 2.00 -4.00 -21.68
N ARG A 598 0.93 -3.32 -22.08
CA ARG A 598 -0.13 -3.88 -22.92
C ARG A 598 0.40 -4.42 -24.25
N SER A 599 1.28 -3.69 -24.93
CA SER A 599 1.90 -4.14 -26.19
C SER A 599 2.76 -5.39 -26.01
N CYS A 600 3.59 -5.45 -24.95
CA CYS A 600 4.42 -6.60 -24.65
C CYS A 600 3.57 -7.84 -24.36
N LEU A 601 2.50 -7.68 -23.55
CA LEU A 601 1.54 -8.75 -23.28
C LEU A 601 0.77 -9.20 -24.53
N GLY A 602 0.48 -8.28 -25.47
CA GLY A 602 -0.17 -8.60 -26.75
C GLY A 602 0.71 -9.46 -27.68
N GLY A 603 2.02 -9.19 -27.71
CA GLY A 603 2.99 -9.92 -28.53
C GLY A 603 3.25 -11.38 -28.13
N VAL A 604 2.91 -11.76 -26.89
CA VAL A 604 3.01 -13.16 -26.42
C VAL A 604 1.94 -14.01 -27.14
N LYS A 605 2.33 -14.73 -28.18
CA LYS A 605 1.46 -15.77 -28.77
C LYS A 605 1.15 -16.81 -27.70
N VAL A 606 -0.12 -17.18 -27.60
CA VAL A 606 -0.53 -18.34 -26.79
C VAL A 606 0.01 -19.57 -27.52
N ALA A 607 1.00 -20.24 -26.92
CA ALA A 607 1.40 -21.56 -27.38
C ALA A 607 0.20 -22.51 -27.16
N PRO A 608 -0.16 -23.35 -28.16
CA PRO A 608 -1.21 -24.34 -27.95
C PRO A 608 -0.80 -25.30 -26.83
N GLU A 609 -1.76 -25.72 -26.01
CA GLU A 609 -1.53 -26.70 -24.95
C GLU A 609 -1.12 -28.04 -25.57
N GLY A 610 0.14 -28.46 -25.40
CA GLY A 610 0.59 -29.77 -25.88
C GLY A 610 2.02 -29.88 -26.43
N ALA A 611 3.03 -29.38 -25.70
CA ALA A 611 4.40 -29.89 -25.79
C ALA A 611 5.16 -29.48 -24.52
N GLY A 612 5.59 -30.45 -23.72
CA GLY A 612 6.40 -30.16 -22.54
C GLY A 612 7.87 -30.06 -22.90
N ASP A 613 8.52 -28.98 -22.48
CA ASP A 613 9.95 -29.00 -22.18
C ASP A 613 10.20 -28.18 -20.91
N PHE A 614 10.22 -28.87 -19.76
CA PHE A 614 10.51 -28.29 -18.45
C PHE A 614 12.00 -28.54 -18.12
N GLY A 615 12.86 -27.79 -18.80
CA GLY A 615 14.31 -27.79 -18.60
C GLY A 615 14.84 -26.38 -18.33
N ASP A 616 15.61 -26.24 -17.24
CA ASP A 616 16.46 -25.09 -16.90
C ASP A 616 15.81 -23.67 -16.89
N LEU A 617 15.11 -23.35 -15.79
CA LEU A 617 15.01 -21.97 -15.28
C LEU A 617 15.86 -21.81 -14.01
N ARG A 618 17.19 -21.83 -14.17
CA ARG A 618 18.10 -21.30 -13.15
C ARG A 618 17.94 -19.78 -13.13
N TYR A 619 17.48 -19.26 -11.99
CA TYR A 619 17.49 -17.83 -11.72
C TYR A 619 18.92 -17.29 -11.73
N ARG A 620 19.12 -16.19 -12.46
CA ARG A 620 20.12 -15.15 -12.20
C ARG A 620 19.36 -13.88 -11.82
#